data_AF-A0A242MH63-F1
#
_entry.id   AF-A0A242MH63-F1
#
_cell.length_a   1.000
_cell.length_b   1.000
_cell.length_c   1.000
_cell.angle_alpha   90.00
_cell.angle_beta   90.00
_cell.angle_gamma   90.00
#
_symmetry.space_group_name_H-M   'P 1'
#
loop_
_entity.id
_entity.type
_entity.pdbx_description
1 polymer ?
#
loop_
_entity_poly.entity_id
_entity_poly.type
_entity_poly.pdbx_seq_one_letter_code
_entity_poly.pdbx_strand_id
1 'polypeptide(L)'
;MHDFPSAAGLSEKRRQRLGELLVSWQAINEDQLKTAMEDELASEAPLGRVLLARGWLDEETLAEALSFQSELQRAALDPSLLDEGQTHVPLEHAIRYRILPQGTDHAGRRIVLAASPLEDEALKEIERVSGGPVTQRIVRESEIATGFRFLRGAGNALEPNETNVPLLGDLLIQMGYITRDSFNEALKVYRPERDGRIGEFMVAYGAISARALSDAVQTQIRAREAGQHT
;
A
#
# COMPACT_ATOMS: atom_id res chain seq x y z
N MET A 1 -48.91 -5.41 4.26
CA MET A 1 -49.09 -5.64 2.80
C MET A 1 -47.69 -5.80 2.24
N HIS A 2 -47.21 -7.04 2.11
CA HIS A 2 -45.87 -7.33 1.61
C HIS A 2 -45.94 -7.36 0.09
N ASP A 3 -45.44 -6.32 -0.56
CA ASP A 3 -45.16 -6.36 -1.99
C ASP A 3 -43.96 -7.28 -2.23
N PHE A 4 -44.22 -8.38 -2.92
CA PHE A 4 -43.19 -9.17 -3.57
C PHE A 4 -42.65 -8.38 -4.77
N PRO A 5 -41.34 -8.12 -4.90
CA PRO A 5 -40.78 -7.71 -6.16
C PRO A 5 -40.68 -8.91 -7.11
N SER A 6 -41.14 -8.67 -8.33
CA SER A 6 -41.31 -9.58 -9.45
C SER A 6 -40.00 -10.11 -10.03
N ALA A 7 -40.11 -11.22 -10.74
CA ALA A 7 -39.05 -12.01 -11.39
C ALA A 7 -38.33 -11.30 -12.57
N ALA A 8 -38.21 -9.98 -12.57
CA ALA A 8 -37.57 -9.19 -13.64
C ALA A 8 -36.13 -8.73 -13.30
N GLY A 9 -35.62 -8.99 -12.09
CA GLY A 9 -34.27 -8.61 -11.64
C GLY A 9 -33.20 -9.71 -11.72
N LEU A 10 -33.44 -10.81 -12.43
CA LEU A 10 -32.63 -12.03 -12.36
C LEU A 10 -31.33 -12.03 -13.19
N SER A 11 -30.86 -10.87 -13.68
CA SER A 11 -29.68 -10.81 -14.58
C SER A 11 -28.57 -9.81 -14.24
N GLU A 12 -28.62 -9.13 -13.09
CA GLU A 12 -27.42 -8.58 -12.42
C GLU A 12 -26.93 -9.63 -11.41
N LYS A 13 -26.24 -10.64 -11.94
CA LYS A 13 -25.72 -11.80 -11.22
C LYS A 13 -24.80 -11.37 -10.07
N ARG A 14 -25.38 -11.21 -8.89
CA ARG A 14 -24.91 -11.65 -7.55
C ARG A 14 -23.42 -12.05 -7.51
N ARG A 15 -22.48 -11.11 -7.69
CA ARG A 15 -21.12 -11.29 -7.18
C ARG A 15 -21.29 -11.55 -5.69
N GLN A 16 -20.91 -12.75 -5.24
CA GLN A 16 -21.06 -13.15 -3.84
C GLN A 16 -20.37 -12.09 -2.97
N ARG A 17 -21.02 -11.65 -1.89
CA ARG A 17 -20.41 -10.66 -1.00
C ARG A 17 -19.16 -11.29 -0.37
N LEU A 18 -18.10 -10.52 -0.20
CA LEU A 18 -16.80 -11.03 0.28
C LEU A 18 -16.95 -11.83 1.58
N GLY A 19 -17.75 -11.33 2.53
CA GLY A 19 -18.01 -12.03 3.79
C GLY A 19 -18.69 -13.39 3.60
N GLU A 20 -19.72 -13.47 2.77
CA GLU A 20 -20.41 -14.72 2.44
C GLU A 20 -19.48 -15.70 1.72
N LEU A 21 -18.59 -15.19 0.86
CA LEU A 21 -17.58 -15.98 0.18
C LEU A 21 -16.60 -16.60 1.17
N LEU A 22 -16.04 -15.79 2.08
CA LEU A 22 -15.11 -16.25 3.10
C LEU A 22 -15.73 -17.28 4.06
N VAL A 23 -17.02 -17.11 4.43
CA VAL A 23 -17.76 -18.11 5.21
C VAL A 23 -17.94 -19.40 4.42
N SER A 24 -18.29 -19.31 3.13
CA SER A 24 -18.46 -20.50 2.28
C SER A 24 -17.17 -21.29 2.08
N TRP A 25 -16.02 -20.62 2.15
CA TRP A 25 -14.69 -21.22 2.11
C TRP A 25 -14.23 -21.75 3.47
N GLN A 26 -15.03 -21.55 4.53
CA GLN A 26 -14.68 -21.85 5.92
C GLN A 26 -13.43 -21.10 6.40
N ALA A 27 -13.06 -20.01 5.73
CA ALA A 27 -11.94 -19.15 6.13
C ALA A 27 -12.29 -18.35 7.40
N ILE A 28 -13.57 -18.01 7.56
CA ILE A 28 -14.15 -17.43 8.78
C ILE A 28 -15.49 -18.10 9.07
N ASN A 29 -15.97 -17.98 10.30
CA ASN A 29 -17.33 -18.41 10.67
C ASN A 29 -18.33 -17.23 10.70
N GLU A 30 -19.62 -17.54 10.85
CA GLU A 30 -20.70 -16.54 10.86
C GLU A 30 -20.56 -15.54 12.01
N ASP A 31 -20.12 -15.98 13.19
CA ASP A 31 -19.93 -15.12 14.37
C ASP A 31 -18.78 -14.12 14.16
N GLN A 32 -17.67 -14.57 13.56
CA GLN A 32 -16.54 -13.73 13.19
C GLN A 32 -16.95 -12.70 12.14
N LEU A 33 -17.71 -13.11 11.12
CA LEU A 33 -18.24 -12.20 10.10
C LEU A 33 -19.14 -11.13 10.74
N LYS A 34 -20.09 -11.55 11.57
CA LYS A 34 -20.99 -10.63 12.28
C LYS A 34 -20.21 -9.66 13.15
N THR A 35 -19.27 -10.16 13.95
CA THR A 35 -18.45 -9.33 14.84
C THR A 35 -17.59 -8.34 14.04
N ALA A 36 -17.04 -8.74 12.90
CA ALA A 36 -16.26 -7.85 12.05
C ALA A 36 -17.12 -6.79 11.32
N MET A 37 -18.40 -7.06 11.07
CA MET A 37 -19.34 -6.09 10.49
C MET A 37 -19.89 -5.11 11.54
N GLU A 38 -19.99 -5.54 12.79
CA GLU A 38 -20.45 -4.72 13.94
C GLU A 38 -19.30 -3.96 14.63
N ASP A 39 -18.05 -4.20 14.22
CA ASP A 39 -16.87 -3.53 14.77
C ASP A 39 -16.95 -2.01 14.53
N GLU A 40 -16.54 -1.21 15.51
CA GLU A 40 -16.47 0.24 15.38
C GLU A 40 -15.48 0.64 14.26
N LEU A 41 -14.43 -0.17 14.05
CA LEU A 41 -13.54 -0.04 12.88
C LEU A 41 -14.21 -0.38 11.54
N ALA A 42 -15.32 -1.13 11.51
CA ALA A 42 -16.01 -1.48 10.27
C ALA A 42 -16.62 -0.25 9.57
N SER A 43 -16.83 0.84 10.32
CA SER A 43 -17.27 2.12 9.77
C SER A 43 -16.15 2.87 9.04
N GLU A 44 -14.88 2.54 9.33
CA GLU A 44 -13.70 3.27 8.84
C GLU A 44 -12.77 2.42 7.96
N ALA A 45 -12.96 1.09 7.93
CA ALA A 45 -12.08 0.17 7.20
C ALA A 45 -12.87 -0.94 6.46
N PRO A 46 -12.40 -1.39 5.28
CA PRO A 46 -12.99 -2.53 4.58
C PRO A 46 -12.97 -3.81 5.42
N LEU A 47 -14.00 -4.64 5.30
CA LEU A 47 -14.18 -5.90 6.04
C LEU A 47 -12.91 -6.76 6.10
N GLY A 48 -12.26 -6.98 4.95
CA GLY A 48 -11.03 -7.80 4.88
C GLY A 48 -9.92 -7.29 5.80
N ARG A 49 -9.76 -5.97 5.91
CA ARG A 49 -8.75 -5.35 6.80
C ARG A 49 -9.07 -5.57 8.28
N VAL A 50 -10.34 -5.52 8.65
CA VAL A 50 -10.80 -5.82 10.03
C VAL A 50 -10.50 -7.29 10.37
N LEU A 51 -10.80 -8.22 9.45
CA LEU A 51 -10.55 -9.65 9.62
C LEU A 51 -9.05 -9.97 9.77
N LEU A 52 -8.19 -9.35 8.95
CA LEU A 52 -6.73 -9.47 9.07
C LEU A 52 -6.22 -8.92 10.42
N ALA A 53 -6.66 -7.72 10.81
CA ALA A 53 -6.21 -7.07 12.04
C ALA A 53 -6.55 -7.87 13.30
N ARG A 54 -7.66 -8.61 13.28
CA ARG A 54 -8.07 -9.51 14.37
C ARG A 54 -7.41 -10.90 14.30
N GLY A 55 -6.62 -11.17 13.26
CA GLY A 55 -5.95 -12.46 13.04
C GLY A 55 -6.91 -13.60 12.66
N TRP A 56 -8.10 -13.28 12.19
CA TRP A 56 -9.11 -14.27 11.77
C TRP A 56 -8.97 -14.69 10.31
N LEU A 57 -8.22 -13.92 9.53
CA LEU A 57 -7.96 -14.16 8.12
C LEU A 57 -6.49 -13.87 7.85
N ASP A 58 -5.89 -14.57 6.89
CA ASP A 58 -4.56 -14.27 6.36
C ASP A 58 -4.64 -13.54 5.00
N GLU A 59 -3.54 -12.88 4.61
CA GLU A 59 -3.50 -12.08 3.39
C GLU A 59 -3.65 -12.90 2.11
N GLU A 60 -3.19 -14.15 2.10
CA GLU A 60 -3.26 -15.02 0.92
C GLU A 60 -4.72 -15.37 0.63
N THR A 61 -5.43 -15.85 1.64
CA THR A 61 -6.86 -16.18 1.54
C THR A 61 -7.69 -14.95 1.16
N LEU A 62 -7.38 -13.76 1.69
CA LEU A 62 -8.08 -12.54 1.30
C LEU A 62 -7.83 -12.18 -0.18
N ALA A 63 -6.59 -12.28 -0.65
CA ALA A 63 -6.24 -11.98 -2.04
C ALA A 63 -6.90 -12.97 -3.01
N GLU A 64 -6.99 -14.26 -2.64
CA GLU A 64 -7.74 -15.27 -3.39
C GLU A 64 -9.24 -14.96 -3.44
N ALA A 65 -9.84 -14.61 -2.30
CA ALA A 65 -11.27 -14.28 -2.23
C ALA A 65 -11.61 -13.04 -3.07
N LEU A 66 -10.77 -12.01 -3.02
CA LEU A 66 -10.93 -10.81 -3.85
C LEU A 66 -10.78 -11.13 -5.34
N SER A 67 -9.75 -11.91 -5.71
CA SER A 67 -9.53 -12.38 -7.09
C SER A 67 -10.74 -13.16 -7.63
N PHE A 68 -11.28 -14.09 -6.84
CA PHE A 68 -12.47 -14.86 -7.21
C PHE A 68 -13.70 -13.97 -7.32
N GLN A 69 -13.95 -13.13 -6.31
CA GLN A 69 -15.08 -12.21 -6.28
C GLN A 69 -15.04 -11.25 -7.47
N SER A 70 -13.87 -10.77 -7.85
CA SER A 70 -13.70 -9.80 -8.93
C SER A 70 -13.42 -10.42 -10.29
N GLU A 71 -13.34 -11.75 -10.41
CA GLU A 71 -12.96 -12.46 -11.64
C GLU A 71 -11.63 -11.94 -12.23
N LEU A 72 -10.72 -11.47 -11.38
CA LEU A 72 -9.40 -10.99 -11.75
C LEU A 72 -8.36 -12.07 -11.46
N GLN A 73 -7.28 -12.12 -12.22
CA GLN A 73 -6.23 -13.11 -12.00
C GLN A 73 -5.36 -12.76 -10.78
N ARG A 74 -4.91 -13.79 -10.05
CA ARG A 74 -3.82 -13.66 -9.09
C ARG A 74 -2.49 -13.42 -9.82
N ALA A 75 -1.61 -12.69 -9.17
CA ALA A 75 -0.21 -12.57 -9.53
C ALA A 75 0.65 -12.57 -8.27
N ALA A 76 1.96 -12.62 -8.49
CA ALA A 76 2.95 -12.23 -7.51
C ALA A 76 3.67 -10.97 -7.99
N LEU A 77 4.14 -10.18 -7.03
CA LEU A 77 5.07 -9.10 -7.29
C LEU A 77 6.40 -9.66 -7.79
N ASP A 78 6.86 -9.16 -8.92
CA ASP A 78 8.25 -9.26 -9.36
C ASP A 78 8.89 -7.87 -9.31
N PRO A 79 9.75 -7.59 -8.31
CA PRO A 79 10.41 -6.30 -8.16
C PRO A 79 11.23 -5.88 -9.37
N SER A 80 11.75 -6.83 -10.16
CA SER A 80 12.56 -6.54 -11.35
C SER A 80 11.76 -5.89 -12.47
N LEU A 81 10.44 -6.15 -12.51
CA LEU A 81 9.49 -5.67 -13.51
C LEU A 81 8.82 -4.33 -13.15
N LEU A 82 9.16 -3.75 -12.00
CA LEU A 82 8.57 -2.50 -11.51
C LEU A 82 9.09 -1.25 -12.25
N ASP A 83 10.28 -1.33 -12.85
CA ASP A 83 11.03 -0.19 -13.42
C ASP A 83 11.48 -0.41 -14.88
N GLU A 84 10.81 -1.29 -15.63
CA GLU A 84 11.24 -1.60 -17.00
C GLU A 84 10.90 -0.50 -18.03
N GLY A 85 11.03 0.79 -17.71
CA GLY A 85 11.00 1.91 -18.68
C GLY A 85 9.75 2.02 -19.58
N GLN A 86 8.72 1.19 -19.38
CA GLN A 86 7.62 0.94 -20.32
C GLN A 86 6.23 1.11 -19.68
N THR A 87 6.15 1.18 -18.35
CA THR A 87 4.87 1.31 -17.65
C THR A 87 4.71 2.73 -17.12
N HIS A 88 4.02 3.57 -17.91
CA HIS A 88 3.86 5.02 -17.70
C HIS A 88 2.85 5.40 -16.59
N VAL A 89 2.77 4.64 -15.50
CA VAL A 89 1.93 5.07 -14.37
C VAL A 89 2.76 6.01 -13.49
N PRO A 90 2.41 7.32 -13.38
CA PRO A 90 3.17 8.23 -12.53
C PRO A 90 3.13 7.78 -11.05
N LEU A 91 4.22 7.96 -10.31
CA LEU A 91 4.33 7.51 -8.92
C LEU A 91 3.20 8.06 -8.03
N GLU A 92 2.76 9.29 -8.25
CA GLU A 92 1.64 9.89 -7.51
C GLU A 92 0.32 9.13 -7.72
N HIS A 93 0.08 8.58 -8.92
CA HIS A 93 -1.10 7.77 -9.25
C HIS A 93 -0.95 6.38 -8.66
N ALA A 94 0.25 5.78 -8.77
CA ALA A 94 0.55 4.51 -8.12
C ALA A 94 0.25 4.59 -6.62
N ILE A 95 0.76 5.61 -5.93
CA ILE A 95 0.51 5.84 -4.49
C ILE A 95 -0.97 6.10 -4.20
N ARG A 96 -1.61 7.02 -4.93
CA ARG A 96 -3.01 7.41 -4.72
C ARG A 96 -3.95 6.21 -4.82
N TYR A 97 -3.80 5.41 -5.87
CA TYR A 97 -4.65 4.25 -6.15
C TYR A 97 -4.11 2.95 -5.54
N ARG A 98 -3.00 3.02 -4.80
CA ARG A 98 -2.30 1.88 -4.20
C ARG A 98 -2.04 0.73 -5.17
N ILE A 99 -1.53 1.04 -6.35
CA ILE A 99 -1.17 0.06 -7.38
C ILE A 99 0.32 0.04 -7.69
N LEU A 100 0.77 -1.05 -8.31
CA LEU A 100 2.14 -1.18 -8.83
C LEU A 100 2.11 -1.52 -10.33
N PRO A 101 2.84 -0.79 -11.19
CA PRO A 101 3.06 -1.22 -12.56
C PRO A 101 3.95 -2.48 -12.61
N GLN A 102 3.64 -3.45 -13.47
CA GLN A 102 4.47 -4.67 -13.62
C GLN A 102 4.56 -5.13 -15.09
N GLY A 103 5.29 -4.36 -15.90
CA GLY A 103 5.47 -4.66 -17.33
C GLY A 103 4.16 -4.81 -18.12
N THR A 104 4.15 -5.75 -19.07
CA THR A 104 3.02 -6.03 -19.98
C THR A 104 2.65 -7.52 -20.03
N ASP A 105 1.41 -7.82 -20.41
CA ASP A 105 0.97 -9.18 -20.70
C ASP A 105 1.40 -9.64 -22.11
N HIS A 106 1.11 -10.90 -22.44
CA HIS A 106 1.43 -11.48 -23.76
C HIS A 106 0.74 -10.74 -24.93
N ALA A 107 -0.30 -9.96 -24.67
CA ALA A 107 -1.00 -9.15 -25.66
C ALA A 107 -0.47 -7.71 -25.73
N GLY A 108 0.59 -7.39 -24.97
CA GLY A 108 1.19 -6.06 -24.90
C GLY A 108 0.41 -5.06 -24.04
N ARG A 109 -0.61 -5.50 -23.29
CA ARG A 109 -1.35 -4.63 -22.36
C ARG A 109 -0.57 -4.45 -21.08
N ARG A 110 -0.53 -3.23 -20.56
CA ARG A 110 0.19 -2.91 -19.32
C ARG A 110 -0.46 -3.61 -18.15
N ILE A 111 0.34 -4.22 -17.27
CA ILE A 111 -0.17 -4.89 -16.08
C ILE A 111 -0.09 -3.92 -14.89
N VAL A 112 -1.16 -3.88 -14.10
CA VAL A 112 -1.20 -3.19 -12.82
C VAL A 112 -1.56 -4.17 -11.71
N LEU A 113 -0.75 -4.21 -10.67
CA LEU A 113 -1.01 -5.00 -9.46
C LEU A 113 -1.78 -4.16 -8.46
N ALA A 114 -2.79 -4.74 -7.83
CA ALA A 114 -3.54 -4.11 -6.75
C ALA A 114 -3.88 -5.14 -5.66
N ALA A 115 -4.00 -4.69 -4.41
CA ALA A 115 -4.46 -5.55 -3.32
C ALA A 115 -6.00 -5.73 -3.32
N SER A 116 -6.71 -4.80 -3.95
CA SER A 116 -8.16 -4.86 -4.16
C SER A 116 -8.50 -4.43 -5.60
N PRO A 117 -9.63 -4.88 -6.16
CA PRO A 117 -10.11 -4.40 -7.45
C PRO A 117 -10.23 -2.87 -7.46
N LEU A 118 -9.86 -2.25 -8.56
CA LEU A 118 -10.02 -0.80 -8.72
C LEU A 118 -11.46 -0.50 -9.06
N GLU A 119 -11.96 0.63 -8.58
CA GLU A 119 -13.24 1.17 -9.04
C GLU A 119 -13.13 1.65 -10.49
N ASP A 120 -14.25 1.66 -11.22
CA ASP A 120 -14.30 2.01 -12.64
C ASP A 120 -13.65 3.36 -12.96
N GLU A 121 -13.84 4.36 -12.09
CA GLU A 121 -13.26 5.69 -12.29
C GLU A 121 -11.73 5.69 -12.11
N ALA A 122 -11.24 4.97 -11.10
CA ALA A 122 -9.81 4.80 -10.88
C ALA A 122 -9.16 4.02 -12.05
N LEU A 123 -9.82 2.96 -12.54
CA LEU A 123 -9.33 2.18 -13.66
C LEU A 123 -9.21 3.04 -14.93
N LYS A 124 -10.24 3.81 -15.27
CA LYS A 124 -10.21 4.74 -16.43
C LYS A 124 -9.09 5.77 -16.32
N GLU A 125 -8.88 6.32 -15.13
CA GLU A 125 -7.81 7.28 -14.90
C GLU A 125 -6.43 6.64 -15.09
N ILE A 126 -6.23 5.42 -14.59
CA ILE A 126 -4.99 4.65 -14.78
C ILE A 126 -4.77 4.32 -16.26
N GLU A 127 -5.80 3.94 -17.01
CA GLU A 127 -5.71 3.72 -18.46
C GLU A 127 -5.31 4.99 -19.21
N ARG A 128 -5.89 6.13 -18.82
CA ARG A 128 -5.59 7.44 -19.42
C ARG A 128 -4.14 7.84 -19.20
N VAL A 129 -3.63 7.75 -17.96
CA VAL A 129 -2.25 8.17 -17.66
C VAL A 129 -1.20 7.17 -18.14
N SER A 130 -1.54 5.87 -18.13
CA SER A 130 -0.65 4.85 -18.68
C SER A 130 -0.61 4.86 -20.20
N GLY A 131 -1.58 5.49 -20.87
CA GLY A 131 -1.64 5.63 -22.33
C GLY A 131 -2.22 4.40 -23.03
N GLY A 132 -3.21 3.74 -22.43
CA GLY A 132 -3.91 2.60 -23.03
C GLY A 132 -4.58 1.67 -22.00
N PRO A 133 -5.26 0.61 -22.48
CA PRO A 133 -5.92 -0.35 -21.60
C PRO A 133 -4.91 -1.08 -20.71
N VAL A 134 -5.33 -1.37 -19.48
CA VAL A 134 -4.51 -2.10 -18.49
C VAL A 134 -5.16 -3.43 -18.13
N THR A 135 -4.33 -4.40 -17.75
CA THR A 135 -4.76 -5.66 -17.15
C THR A 135 -4.50 -5.60 -15.65
N GLN A 136 -5.55 -5.57 -14.85
CA GLN A 136 -5.43 -5.63 -13.40
C GLN A 136 -5.18 -7.06 -12.94
N ARG A 137 -4.27 -7.23 -11.98
CA ARG A 137 -4.07 -8.48 -11.25
C ARG A 137 -4.07 -8.24 -9.75
N ILE A 138 -4.64 -9.19 -9.01
CA ILE A 138 -4.72 -9.13 -7.56
C ILE A 138 -3.45 -9.71 -6.96
N VAL A 139 -2.87 -9.01 -5.97
CA VAL A 139 -1.72 -9.39 -5.14
C VAL A 139 -2.07 -9.21 -3.65
N ARG A 140 -1.20 -9.63 -2.73
CA ARG A 140 -1.38 -9.33 -1.30
C ARG A 140 -1.07 -7.87 -0.98
N GLU A 141 -1.61 -7.37 0.14
CA GLU A 141 -1.29 -6.02 0.63
C GLU A 141 0.20 -5.90 0.99
N SER A 142 0.81 -6.94 1.57
CA SER A 142 2.25 -6.98 1.83
C SER A 142 3.11 -6.88 0.56
N GLU A 143 2.61 -7.36 -0.58
CA GLU A 143 3.27 -7.21 -1.87
C GLU A 143 3.17 -5.77 -2.37
N ILE A 144 1.99 -5.13 -2.29
CA ILE A 144 1.85 -3.70 -2.59
C ILE A 144 2.78 -2.86 -1.71
N ALA A 145 2.81 -3.13 -0.41
CA ALA A 145 3.70 -2.46 0.52
C ALA A 145 5.18 -2.68 0.15
N THR A 146 5.55 -3.90 -0.24
CA THR A 146 6.90 -4.25 -0.68
C THR A 146 7.27 -3.53 -1.97
N GLY A 147 6.40 -3.53 -2.99
CA GLY A 147 6.67 -2.81 -4.22
C GLY A 147 6.73 -1.29 -4.02
N PHE A 148 5.95 -0.69 -3.12
CA PHE A 148 6.15 0.72 -2.78
C PHE A 148 7.45 0.99 -2.01
N ARG A 149 7.96 0.03 -1.24
CA ARG A 149 9.32 0.13 -0.68
C ARG A 149 10.34 0.05 -1.80
N PHE A 150 10.15 -0.81 -2.79
CA PHE A 150 10.99 -0.87 -4.00
C PHE A 150 10.87 0.36 -4.88
N LEU A 151 9.71 0.99 -5.07
CA LEU A 151 9.58 2.21 -5.89
C LEU A 151 10.12 3.45 -5.17
N ARG A 152 9.91 3.53 -3.85
CA ARG A 152 10.60 4.52 -2.99
C ARG A 152 12.10 4.21 -2.88
N GLY A 153 12.47 2.97 -3.16
CA GLY A 153 13.80 2.38 -3.19
C GLY A 153 14.31 2.05 -4.59
N ALA A 154 13.73 2.62 -5.65
CA ALA A 154 14.32 2.60 -7.00
C ALA A 154 15.34 3.75 -7.11
N GLY A 155 15.67 4.35 -5.97
CA GLY A 155 17.00 4.84 -5.69
C GLY A 155 17.65 4.22 -4.44
N ASN A 156 17.10 3.16 -3.81
CA ASN A 156 17.48 2.60 -2.50
C ASN A 156 16.74 1.28 -2.08
N ALA A 157 17.02 0.14 -2.70
CA ALA A 157 16.61 -1.17 -2.19
C ALA A 157 17.82 -1.90 -1.60
N LEU A 158 17.57 -2.64 -0.53
CA LEU A 158 18.51 -3.35 0.33
C LEU A 158 19.44 -4.33 -0.42
N GLU A 159 20.48 -3.81 -1.06
CA GLU A 159 21.79 -4.43 -1.12
C GLU A 159 22.61 -3.89 0.07
N PRO A 160 23.29 -4.73 0.87
CA PRO A 160 24.07 -4.27 2.02
C PRO A 160 25.29 -3.41 1.71
N ASN A 161 25.48 -2.90 0.48
CA ASN A 161 26.61 -2.01 0.21
C ASN A 161 26.33 -0.97 -0.89
N GLU A 162 26.62 0.28 -0.54
CA GLU A 162 27.11 1.37 -1.39
C GLU A 162 26.12 1.79 -2.51
N THR A 163 25.18 2.71 -2.31
CA THR A 163 25.44 4.15 -2.07
C THR A 163 24.16 4.84 -1.58
N ASN A 164 23.49 4.23 -0.60
CA ASN A 164 22.23 4.72 -0.10
C ASN A 164 22.46 5.89 0.87
N VAL A 165 22.13 7.11 0.47
CA VAL A 165 22.12 8.27 1.37
C VAL A 165 21.08 8.00 2.46
N PRO A 166 21.49 7.79 3.72
CA PRO A 166 20.56 7.42 4.77
C PRO A 166 19.49 8.49 4.99
N LEU A 167 18.23 8.10 5.22
CA LEU A 167 17.16 9.03 5.54
C LEU A 167 17.42 9.70 6.89
N LEU A 168 16.97 10.95 7.05
CA LEU A 168 17.21 11.73 8.26
C LEU A 168 16.68 11.04 9.52
N GLY A 169 15.49 10.42 9.43
CA GLY A 169 14.90 9.68 10.55
C GLY A 169 15.72 8.45 10.95
N ASP A 170 16.23 7.70 9.97
CA ASP A 170 17.07 6.53 10.23
C ASP A 170 18.45 6.93 10.79
N LEU A 171 19.03 8.05 10.32
CA LEU A 171 20.25 8.61 10.91
C LEU A 171 20.05 9.01 12.37
N LEU A 172 18.95 9.68 12.69
CA LEU A 172 18.65 10.06 14.07
C LEU A 172 18.54 8.82 14.97
N ILE A 173 18.00 7.71 14.47
CA ILE A 173 17.90 6.45 15.21
C ILE A 173 19.26 5.75 15.32
N GLN A 174 19.98 5.62 14.21
CA GLN A 174 21.29 4.97 14.14
C GLN A 174 22.34 5.69 14.99
N MET A 175 22.30 7.03 15.02
CA MET A 175 23.17 7.85 15.85
C MET A 175 22.73 7.87 17.33
N GLY A 176 21.63 7.20 17.68
CA GLY A 176 21.12 7.10 19.04
C GLY A 176 20.48 8.39 19.56
N TYR A 177 20.15 9.34 18.69
CA TYR A 177 19.51 10.59 19.06
C TYR A 177 18.01 10.46 19.32
N ILE A 178 17.38 9.41 18.79
CA ILE A 178 16.01 9.05 19.10
C ILE A 178 15.82 7.54 19.02
N THR A 179 14.95 6.97 19.85
CA THR A 179 14.58 5.56 19.72
C THR A 179 13.52 5.39 18.63
N ARG A 180 13.41 4.17 18.07
CA ARG A 180 12.36 3.85 17.08
C ARG A 180 10.96 4.12 17.63
N ASP A 181 10.73 3.76 18.89
CA ASP A 181 9.43 3.94 19.56
C ASP A 181 9.11 5.42 19.79
N SER A 182 10.06 6.19 20.31
CA SER A 182 9.88 7.63 20.51
C SER A 182 9.67 8.39 19.19
N PHE A 183 10.34 7.95 18.11
CA PHE A 183 10.11 8.51 16.77
C PHE A 183 8.69 8.19 16.28
N ASN A 184 8.22 6.96 16.46
CA ASN A 184 6.87 6.55 16.08
C ASN A 184 5.80 7.29 16.88
N GLU A 185 6.01 7.53 18.17
CA GLU A 185 5.08 8.33 18.99
C GLU A 185 4.96 9.77 18.48
N ALA A 186 6.08 10.41 18.14
CA ALA A 186 6.06 11.76 17.58
C ALA A 186 5.31 11.82 16.24
N LEU A 187 5.40 10.78 15.40
CA LEU A 187 4.69 10.71 14.12
C LEU A 187 3.16 10.61 14.25
N LYS A 188 2.64 10.06 15.35
CA LYS A 188 1.18 9.99 15.58
C LYS A 188 0.56 11.39 15.68
N VAL A 189 1.31 12.34 16.24
CA VAL A 189 0.85 13.71 16.52
C VAL A 189 1.19 14.70 15.40
N TYR A 190 2.23 14.41 14.62
CA TYR A 190 2.71 15.25 13.53
C TYR A 190 1.68 15.43 12.41
N ARG A 191 1.52 16.67 11.93
CA ARG A 191 0.70 17.05 10.77
C ARG A 191 1.49 18.02 9.88
N PRO A 192 1.89 17.64 8.65
CA PRO A 192 2.73 18.46 7.78
C PRO A 192 2.20 19.87 7.51
N GLU A 193 0.88 20.02 7.38
CA GLU A 193 0.20 21.28 7.06
C GLU A 193 0.25 22.28 8.22
N ARG A 194 0.39 21.78 9.46
CA ARG A 194 0.45 22.57 10.70
C ARG A 194 1.88 22.73 11.21
N ASP A 195 2.64 21.65 11.18
CA ASP A 195 3.88 21.49 11.93
C ASP A 195 5.14 21.70 11.05
N GLY A 196 4.96 21.95 9.75
CA GLY A 196 6.06 22.26 8.85
C GLY A 196 6.96 21.05 8.60
N ARG A 197 8.28 21.22 8.66
CA ARG A 197 9.23 20.14 8.37
C ARG A 197 9.39 19.20 9.57
N ILE A 198 9.36 17.89 9.32
CA ILE A 198 9.45 16.87 10.37
C ILE A 198 10.67 17.02 11.30
N GLY A 199 11.82 17.42 10.77
CA GLY A 199 13.02 17.63 11.59
C GLY A 199 12.85 18.78 12.59
N GLU A 200 12.29 19.91 12.14
CA GLU A 200 12.00 21.08 12.97
C GLU A 200 10.92 20.74 14.00
N PHE A 201 9.89 20.00 13.60
CA PHE A 201 8.87 19.48 14.50
C PHE A 201 9.47 18.57 15.57
N MET A 202 10.36 17.63 15.23
CA MET A 202 10.96 16.71 16.20
C MET A 202 11.79 17.45 17.27
N VAL A 203 12.39 18.59 16.92
CA VAL A 203 13.05 19.49 17.88
C VAL A 203 12.02 20.22 18.74
N ALA A 204 11.00 20.81 18.13
CA ALA A 204 9.96 21.56 18.86
C ALA A 204 9.14 20.65 19.81
N TYR A 205 8.92 19.41 19.40
CA TYR A 205 8.25 18.36 20.18
C TYR A 205 9.16 17.80 21.29
N GLY A 206 10.46 18.12 21.28
CA GLY A 206 11.42 17.67 22.30
C GLY A 206 11.90 16.23 22.14
N ALA A 207 11.60 15.58 21.02
CA ALA A 207 12.04 14.22 20.75
C ALA A 207 13.53 14.13 20.35
N ILE A 208 14.09 15.21 19.81
CA ILE A 208 15.52 15.35 19.50
C ILE A 208 16.00 16.76 19.84
N SER A 209 17.31 16.96 20.00
CA SER A 209 17.89 18.30 20.16
C SER A 209 18.16 18.97 18.80
N ALA A 210 18.22 20.31 18.77
CA ALA A 210 18.62 21.05 17.58
C ALA A 210 20.02 20.65 17.07
N ARG A 211 20.93 20.31 17.99
CA ARG A 211 22.25 19.77 17.66
C ARG A 211 22.15 18.40 16.98
N ALA A 212 21.35 17.48 17.53
CA ALA A 212 21.13 16.16 16.95
C ALA A 212 20.56 16.25 15.52
N LEU A 213 19.61 17.16 15.29
CA LEU A 213 19.09 17.44 13.95
C LEU A 213 20.21 17.93 13.00
N SER A 214 21.00 18.91 13.43
CA SER A 214 22.11 19.45 12.61
C SER A 214 23.14 18.38 12.26
N ASP A 215 23.52 17.54 13.24
CA ASP A 215 24.50 16.49 13.06
C ASP A 215 24.02 15.43 12.04
N ALA A 216 22.74 15.04 12.14
CA ALA A 216 22.14 14.08 11.23
C ALA A 216 21.99 14.65 9.81
N VAL A 217 21.57 15.92 9.67
CA VAL A 217 21.49 16.62 8.37
C VAL A 217 22.88 16.73 7.71
N GLN A 218 23.91 17.11 8.48
CA GLN A 218 25.27 17.21 7.95
C GLN A 218 25.80 15.85 7.49
N THR A 219 25.50 14.79 8.24
CA THR A 219 25.86 13.42 7.89
C THR A 219 25.16 12.98 6.60
N GLN A 220 23.88 13.32 6.45
CA GLN A 220 23.12 13.06 5.24
C GLN A 220 23.68 13.80 4.02
N ILE A 221 24.04 15.09 4.16
CA ILE A 221 24.63 15.89 3.09
C ILE A 221 25.97 15.29 2.65
N ARG A 222 26.85 14.93 3.59
CA ARG A 222 28.13 14.29 3.28
C ARG A 222 27.95 12.95 2.57
N ALA A 223 26.97 12.16 2.98
CA ALA A 223 26.63 10.90 2.30
C ALA A 223 26.12 11.15 0.86
N ARG A 224 25.37 12.24 0.62
CA ARG A 224 24.94 12.66 -0.74
C ARG A 224 26.11 13.04 -1.62
N GLU A 225 27.03 13.85 -1.10
CA GLU A 225 28.20 14.33 -1.84
C GLU A 225 29.16 13.18 -2.18
N ALA A 226 29.36 12.24 -1.25
CA ALA A 226 30.21 11.07 -1.49
C ALA A 226 29.64 10.12 -2.56
N GLY A 227 28.31 10.00 -2.64
CA GLY A 227 27.66 9.16 -3.64
C GLY A 227 27.53 9.76 -5.05
N GLN A 228 27.89 11.04 -5.25
CA GLN A 228 27.87 11.70 -6.56
C GLN A 228 29.21 11.63 -7.32
N HIS A 229 30.28 11.16 -6.66
CA HIS A 229 31.65 11.15 -7.18
C HIS A 229 32.22 9.74 -7.44
N THR A 230 31.40 8.70 -7.34
CA THR A 230 31.77 7.29 -7.60
C THR A 230 30.91 6.78 -8.76
#